data_AF-A0A5Q3LCR4-F1
#
_entry.id   AF-A0A5Q3LCR4-F1
#
_cell.length_a   1.000
_cell.length_b   1.000
_cell.length_c   1.000
_cell.angle_alpha   90.00
_cell.angle_beta   90.00
_cell.angle_gamma   90.00
#
_symmetry.space_group_name_H-M   'P 1'
#
loop_
_entity.id
_entity.type
_entity.pdbx_description
1 polymer ?
#
loop_
_entity_poly.entity_id
_entity_poly.type
_entity_poly.pdbx_seq_one_letter_code
_entity_poly.pdbx_strand_id
1 'polypeptide(L)'
;MYDYEKIQQPSWSKWIAGLLAIVCFLSVQSGTSSAQDHEYQGDVYDVATIDTLDPDGPYNKIWEPYIAKWGKKHFVAAYGLQVTGKGDMGDIVCSISKDAGKTWGHRVMIFDHRDRNGTVQYAYNNAVLFQPENQDVLWLFAMRAPMHYRNSENADLVAAYTADGGYSWHHVELALDYQSSLIIVAGIETIQRDGVTHYLLPAHRNSLRHDPQGDRRQFVLESTSLLHWELAGYIPYDEANPVFLHEGGIAPGAKEGEVKIVMRTATMDREKPIDPPVAYSSVSKDGGKTWSLAQPEPELPNYRSKSFYGQNSNGHYICVYGDSADRRGLYYKTRSKDGKWSEQREFYVANDRNSYPTLIEDKPGQWLAVWDSSDSPDKKRTAIRFGRLKVAQ
;
A
#
# COMPACT_ATOMS: atom_id res chain seq x y z
N MET A 1 -28.01 3.95 -66.32
CA MET A 1 -29.12 2.98 -66.33
C MET A 1 -28.93 2.09 -65.09
N TYR A 2 -29.46 2.54 -63.96
CA TYR A 2 -29.60 1.79 -62.72
C TYR A 2 -30.87 2.32 -62.05
N ASP A 3 -31.86 1.44 -61.95
CA ASP A 3 -33.23 1.72 -61.51
C ASP A 3 -33.30 1.90 -60.00
N TYR A 4 -33.99 2.95 -59.55
CA TYR A 4 -34.34 3.22 -58.16
C TYR A 4 -35.78 2.78 -57.92
N GLU A 5 -35.99 1.58 -57.38
CA GLU A 5 -37.31 1.11 -56.94
C GLU A 5 -37.51 1.29 -55.42
N LYS A 6 -38.46 2.20 -55.13
CA LYS A 6 -39.43 2.29 -54.04
C LYS A 6 -39.32 1.25 -52.90
N ILE A 7 -38.97 1.73 -51.71
CA ILE A 7 -39.26 1.05 -50.43
C ILE A 7 -40.55 1.66 -49.87
N GLN A 8 -41.60 0.84 -49.78
CA GLN A 8 -42.86 1.17 -49.12
C GLN A 8 -42.72 1.07 -47.59
N GLN A 9 -43.24 2.07 -46.87
CA GLN A 9 -43.41 2.05 -45.41
C GLN A 9 -44.70 1.31 -45.03
N PRO A 10 -44.73 0.48 -43.97
CA PRO A 10 -45.98 -0.05 -43.45
C PRO A 10 -46.63 0.92 -42.45
N SER A 11 -47.93 1.14 -42.68
CA SER A 11 -48.82 1.97 -41.88
C SER A 11 -49.05 1.42 -40.47
N TRP A 12 -48.95 2.32 -39.50
CA TRP A 12 -49.49 2.14 -38.16
C TRP A 12 -51.01 2.32 -38.21
N SER A 13 -51.78 1.32 -37.74
CA SER A 13 -52.86 1.54 -36.76
C SER A 13 -53.75 0.29 -36.57
N LYS A 14 -54.15 0.11 -35.30
CA LYS A 14 -55.31 -0.64 -34.77
C LYS A 14 -55.19 -2.16 -34.67
N TRP A 15 -54.86 -2.64 -33.47
CA TRP A 15 -55.75 -3.50 -32.69
C TRP A 15 -55.65 -3.15 -31.20
N ILE A 16 -56.83 -2.97 -30.58
CA ILE A 16 -57.07 -2.63 -29.18
C ILE A 16 -57.46 -3.90 -28.43
N ALA A 17 -57.10 -3.91 -27.14
CA ALA A 17 -57.70 -4.63 -26.01
C ALA A 17 -57.28 -6.08 -25.74
N GLY A 18 -56.71 -6.23 -24.53
CA GLY A 18 -57.17 -7.24 -23.58
C GLY A 18 -56.10 -8.21 -23.11
N LEU A 19 -55.42 -7.90 -22.00
CA LEU A 19 -55.42 -8.76 -20.81
C LEU A 19 -54.53 -8.16 -19.70
N LEU A 20 -55.16 -7.96 -18.54
CA LEU A 20 -54.51 -7.89 -17.25
C LEU A 20 -53.58 -9.11 -17.06
N ALA A 21 -52.41 -8.91 -16.47
CA ALA A 21 -52.06 -9.46 -15.15
C ALA A 21 -50.53 -9.58 -14.97
N ILE A 22 -50.12 -9.27 -13.73
CA ILE A 22 -48.85 -9.62 -13.07
C ILE A 22 -47.65 -8.71 -13.42
N VAL A 23 -47.56 -7.61 -12.66
CA VAL A 23 -46.29 -6.99 -12.29
C VAL A 23 -45.62 -7.90 -11.26
N CYS A 24 -44.71 -8.76 -11.70
CA CYS A 24 -43.73 -9.37 -10.80
C CYS A 24 -42.61 -8.36 -10.55
N PHE A 25 -42.67 -7.67 -9.41
CA PHE A 25 -41.47 -7.09 -8.80
C PHE A 25 -40.53 -8.24 -8.43
N LEU A 26 -39.63 -8.61 -9.34
CA LEU A 26 -38.44 -9.36 -8.97
C LEU A 26 -37.54 -8.39 -8.22
N SER A 27 -37.71 -8.34 -6.90
CA SER A 27 -36.68 -7.84 -6.00
C SER A 27 -35.47 -8.75 -6.19
N VAL A 28 -34.52 -8.34 -7.02
CA VAL A 28 -33.16 -8.87 -6.98
C VAL A 28 -32.65 -8.53 -5.59
N GLN A 29 -32.75 -9.49 -4.67
CA GLN A 29 -31.98 -9.47 -3.45
C GLN A 29 -30.53 -9.60 -3.90
N SER A 30 -29.85 -8.46 -4.01
CA SER A 30 -28.40 -8.42 -4.02
C SER A 30 -27.95 -9.16 -2.77
N GLY A 31 -27.53 -10.42 -2.94
CA GLY A 31 -26.91 -11.18 -1.87
C GLY A 31 -25.67 -10.41 -1.45
N THR A 32 -25.79 -9.63 -0.37
CA THR A 32 -24.63 -9.23 0.41
C THR A 32 -24.01 -10.53 0.89
N SER A 33 -22.95 -10.95 0.22
CA SER A 33 -22.01 -11.95 0.73
C SER A 33 -21.57 -11.45 2.09
N SER A 34 -22.20 -11.94 3.17
CA SER A 34 -21.63 -11.77 4.51
C SER A 34 -20.27 -12.42 4.46
N ALA A 35 -19.21 -11.65 4.73
CA ALA A 35 -17.90 -12.21 4.96
C ALA A 35 -18.06 -13.40 5.92
N GLN A 36 -17.60 -14.59 5.53
CA GLN A 36 -17.45 -15.65 6.52
C GLN A 36 -16.52 -15.11 7.59
N ASP A 37 -16.99 -15.06 8.83
CA ASP A 37 -16.14 -14.77 9.98
C ASP A 37 -15.06 -15.86 10.03
N HIS A 38 -13.90 -15.56 9.47
CA HIS A 38 -12.73 -16.39 9.65
C HIS A 38 -12.36 -16.33 11.12
N GLU A 39 -12.32 -17.48 11.79
CA GLU A 39 -11.86 -17.55 13.17
C GLU A 39 -10.40 -17.10 13.23
N TYR A 40 -10.12 -16.05 14.00
CA TYR A 40 -8.78 -15.50 14.22
C TYR A 40 -8.57 -15.17 15.70
N GLN A 41 -7.32 -15.10 16.11
CA GLN A 41 -6.85 -14.60 17.40
C GLN A 41 -6.12 -13.27 17.20
N GLY A 42 -6.18 -12.39 18.19
CA GLY A 42 -5.48 -11.09 18.17
C GLY A 42 -6.37 -9.91 18.54
N ASP A 43 -5.72 -8.76 18.70
CA ASP A 43 -6.35 -7.53 19.21
C ASP A 43 -7.08 -6.70 18.13
N VAL A 44 -6.93 -7.05 16.85
CA VAL A 44 -7.67 -6.38 15.78
C VAL A 44 -9.16 -6.73 15.88
N TYR A 45 -10.05 -5.77 15.62
CA TYR A 45 -11.51 -5.93 15.64
C TYR A 45 -12.15 -5.30 14.40
N ASP A 46 -13.45 -5.56 14.20
CA ASP A 46 -14.20 -5.15 12.99
C ASP A 46 -13.47 -5.57 11.70
N VAL A 47 -12.96 -6.80 11.67
CA VAL A 47 -12.23 -7.33 10.52
C VAL A 47 -13.19 -7.52 9.34
N ALA A 48 -12.81 -7.01 8.18
CA ALA A 48 -13.57 -7.17 6.94
C ALA A 48 -12.63 -7.53 5.78
N THR A 49 -13.13 -8.32 4.84
CA THR A 49 -12.46 -8.52 3.54
C THR A 49 -12.77 -7.32 2.65
N ILE A 50 -11.73 -6.63 2.20
CA ILE A 50 -11.86 -5.54 1.22
C ILE A 50 -12.08 -6.12 -0.17
N ASP A 51 -11.26 -7.12 -0.51
CA ASP A 51 -11.25 -7.74 -1.83
C ASP A 51 -10.54 -9.09 -1.81
N THR A 52 -10.86 -9.95 -2.77
CA THR A 52 -10.29 -11.29 -2.94
C THR A 52 -9.86 -11.49 -4.39
N LEU A 53 -8.72 -12.15 -4.58
CA LEU A 53 -8.21 -12.51 -5.89
C LEU A 53 -9.22 -13.41 -6.62
N ASP A 54 -9.57 -13.02 -7.85
CA ASP A 54 -10.38 -13.86 -8.73
C ASP A 54 -9.51 -15.02 -9.23
N PRO A 55 -9.82 -16.29 -8.87
CA PRO A 55 -8.99 -17.44 -9.24
C PRO A 55 -8.98 -17.71 -10.75
N ASP A 56 -10.00 -17.25 -11.48
CA ASP A 56 -10.11 -17.41 -12.94
C ASP A 56 -9.68 -16.14 -13.69
N GLY A 57 -9.28 -15.10 -12.97
CA GLY A 57 -8.87 -13.82 -13.50
C GLY A 57 -7.46 -13.82 -14.11
N PRO A 58 -7.04 -12.72 -14.75
CA PRO A 58 -5.70 -12.60 -15.35
C PRO A 58 -4.59 -12.43 -14.30
N TYR A 59 -4.94 -12.32 -13.02
CA TYR A 59 -4.01 -12.05 -11.93
C TYR A 59 -3.81 -13.28 -11.06
N ASN A 60 -2.60 -13.44 -10.52
CA ASN A 60 -2.26 -14.58 -9.65
C ASN A 60 -1.83 -14.17 -8.23
N LYS A 61 -1.94 -12.89 -7.88
CA LYS A 61 -1.61 -12.34 -6.55
C LYS A 61 -2.29 -10.97 -6.34
N ILE A 62 -2.75 -10.70 -5.12
CA ILE A 62 -3.23 -9.39 -4.64
C ILE A 62 -2.40 -8.96 -3.43
N TRP A 63 -1.83 -7.74 -3.39
CA TRP A 63 -0.78 -7.43 -2.38
C TRP A 63 -0.61 -5.94 -2.04
N GLU A 64 0.21 -5.68 -1.00
CA GLU A 64 0.67 -4.34 -0.58
C GLU A 64 -0.47 -3.31 -0.45
N PRO A 65 -1.43 -3.52 0.46
CA PRO A 65 -2.49 -2.55 0.63
C PRO A 65 -2.01 -1.31 1.38
N TYR A 66 -2.61 -0.18 1.03
CA TYR A 66 -2.49 1.10 1.69
C TYR A 66 -3.88 1.68 1.94
N ILE A 67 -4.07 2.42 3.02
CA ILE A 67 -5.38 3.01 3.36
C ILE A 67 -5.26 4.51 3.61
N ALA A 68 -6.30 5.25 3.22
CA ALA A 68 -6.48 6.66 3.54
C ALA A 68 -7.93 6.96 3.93
N LYS A 69 -8.12 8.02 4.72
CA LYS A 69 -9.43 8.56 5.10
C LYS A 69 -9.76 9.77 4.23
N TRP A 70 -10.67 9.61 3.28
CA TRP A 70 -11.25 10.76 2.57
C TRP A 70 -12.23 11.55 3.45
N GLY A 71 -12.91 10.86 4.38
CA GLY A 71 -13.81 11.48 5.34
C GLY A 71 -14.11 10.57 6.52
N LYS A 72 -14.98 11.01 7.44
CA LYS A 72 -15.26 10.30 8.70
C LYS A 72 -15.70 8.84 8.52
N LYS A 73 -16.43 8.54 7.44
CA LYS A 73 -16.89 7.20 7.09
C LYS A 73 -16.44 6.76 5.70
N HIS A 74 -15.69 7.62 5.00
CA HIS A 74 -15.29 7.41 3.62
C HIS A 74 -13.81 7.02 3.60
N PHE A 75 -13.52 5.74 3.38
CA PHE A 75 -12.16 5.19 3.34
C PHE A 75 -11.84 4.69 1.93
N VAL A 76 -10.58 4.86 1.54
CA VAL A 76 -10.03 4.38 0.28
C VAL A 76 -8.89 3.43 0.61
N ALA A 77 -8.95 2.20 0.10
CA ALA A 77 -7.87 1.22 0.23
C ALA A 77 -7.34 0.87 -1.15
N ALA A 78 -6.06 1.15 -1.42
CA ALA A 78 -5.39 0.87 -2.68
C ALA A 78 -4.44 -0.32 -2.55
N TYR A 79 -4.30 -1.14 -3.58
CA TYR A 79 -3.51 -2.38 -3.58
C TYR A 79 -3.16 -2.82 -5.01
N GLY A 80 -2.21 -3.74 -5.14
CA GLY A 80 -1.76 -4.28 -6.42
C GLY A 80 -2.47 -5.57 -6.85
N LEU A 81 -2.61 -5.79 -8.17
CA LEU A 81 -3.09 -7.03 -8.81
C LEU A 81 -2.08 -7.56 -9.85
N GLN A 82 -1.53 -8.76 -9.62
CA GLN A 82 -0.24 -9.12 -10.24
C GLN A 82 -0.56 -9.82 -11.53
N VAL A 83 -0.13 -9.25 -12.64
CA VAL A 83 -0.34 -9.87 -13.95
C VAL A 83 0.36 -11.22 -13.98
N THR A 84 -0.37 -12.26 -14.40
CA THR A 84 0.17 -13.62 -14.46
C THR A 84 1.44 -13.67 -15.32
N GLY A 85 2.48 -14.32 -14.79
CA GLY A 85 3.80 -14.39 -15.42
C GLY A 85 4.75 -13.23 -15.09
N LYS A 86 4.28 -12.20 -14.37
CA LYS A 86 5.11 -11.11 -13.86
C LYS A 86 5.47 -11.30 -12.39
N GLY A 87 6.61 -10.74 -11.98
CA GLY A 87 7.05 -10.70 -10.58
C GLY A 87 6.81 -9.33 -9.97
N ASP A 88 5.95 -9.26 -8.96
CA ASP A 88 5.68 -8.07 -8.14
C ASP A 88 5.35 -6.80 -8.97
N MET A 89 4.61 -6.98 -10.08
CA MET A 89 4.09 -5.89 -10.92
C MET A 89 2.78 -6.30 -11.62
N GLY A 90 1.92 -5.33 -11.91
CA GLY A 90 0.64 -5.52 -12.58
C GLY A 90 -0.21 -4.25 -12.57
N ASP A 91 -1.42 -4.32 -12.06
CA ASP A 91 -2.32 -3.17 -11.94
C ASP A 91 -2.34 -2.61 -10.53
N ILE A 92 -2.69 -1.34 -10.40
CA ILE A 92 -3.05 -0.73 -9.12
C ILE A 92 -4.53 -0.37 -9.16
N VAL A 93 -5.26 -0.80 -8.14
CA VAL A 93 -6.69 -0.55 -7.98
C VAL A 93 -6.97 0.00 -6.58
N CYS A 94 -8.17 0.50 -6.35
CA CYS A 94 -8.68 0.72 -5.00
C CYS A 94 -10.10 0.18 -4.81
N SER A 95 -10.45 -0.07 -3.55
CA SER A 95 -11.82 -0.25 -3.09
C SER A 95 -12.21 0.87 -2.12
N ILE A 96 -13.49 1.22 -2.12
CA ILE A 96 -14.02 2.35 -1.35
C ILE A 96 -15.03 1.84 -0.34
N SER A 97 -14.96 2.33 0.90
CA SER A 97 -16.00 2.19 1.91
C SER A 97 -16.65 3.53 2.19
N LYS A 98 -17.99 3.57 2.33
CA LYS A 98 -18.77 4.77 2.75
C LYS A 98 -19.36 4.64 4.15
N ASP A 99 -19.11 3.54 4.84
CA ASP A 99 -19.72 3.20 6.12
C ASP A 99 -18.67 2.88 7.20
N ALA A 100 -17.49 3.49 7.08
CA ALA A 100 -16.36 3.35 7.98
C ALA A 100 -15.75 1.93 8.01
N GLY A 101 -15.65 1.30 6.84
CA GLY A 101 -14.98 0.03 6.62
C GLY A 101 -15.85 -1.21 6.88
N LYS A 102 -17.16 -1.03 7.09
CA LYS A 102 -18.09 -2.17 7.30
C LYS A 102 -18.38 -2.90 6.00
N THR A 103 -18.55 -2.15 4.91
CA THR A 103 -18.68 -2.69 3.56
C THR A 103 -17.72 -1.98 2.61
N TRP A 104 -17.31 -2.70 1.57
CA TRP A 104 -16.35 -2.24 0.56
C TRP A 104 -16.95 -2.45 -0.83
N GLY A 105 -16.85 -1.43 -1.67
CA GLY A 105 -17.29 -1.49 -3.06
C GLY A 105 -16.33 -2.29 -3.96
N HIS A 106 -16.78 -2.54 -5.18
CA HIS A 106 -15.95 -3.15 -6.22
C HIS A 106 -14.71 -2.32 -6.54
N ARG A 107 -13.71 -2.99 -7.12
CA ARG A 107 -12.46 -2.41 -7.59
C ARG A 107 -12.72 -1.24 -8.53
N VAL A 108 -12.08 -0.11 -8.25
CA VAL A 108 -11.90 1.01 -9.16
C VAL A 108 -10.46 0.95 -9.67
N MET A 109 -10.30 0.97 -10.99
CA MET A 109 -8.98 0.93 -11.63
C MET A 109 -8.27 2.28 -11.44
N ILE A 110 -7.01 2.24 -11.01
CA ILE A 110 -6.16 3.44 -10.89
C ILE A 110 -5.14 3.42 -12.01
N PHE A 111 -4.32 2.37 -12.07
CA PHE A 111 -3.34 2.16 -13.12
C PHE A 111 -3.60 0.81 -13.80
N ASP A 112 -3.95 0.87 -15.07
CA ASP A 112 -4.24 -0.29 -15.91
C ASP A 112 -3.05 -0.59 -16.80
N HIS A 113 -2.48 -1.78 -16.65
CA HIS A 113 -1.36 -2.21 -17.46
C HIS A 113 -1.69 -2.35 -18.94
N ARG A 114 -2.96 -2.43 -19.33
CA ARG A 114 -3.41 -2.51 -20.72
C ARG A 114 -3.36 -1.16 -21.41
N ASP A 115 -3.41 -0.09 -20.63
CA ASP A 115 -3.27 1.26 -21.13
C ASP A 115 -1.82 1.54 -21.51
N ARG A 116 -1.64 2.11 -22.70
CA ARG A 116 -0.30 2.45 -23.22
C ARG A 116 -0.01 3.92 -22.94
N ASN A 117 1.23 4.20 -22.56
CA ASN A 117 1.79 5.54 -22.60
C ASN A 117 2.68 5.65 -23.84
N GLY A 118 2.11 6.22 -24.91
CA GLY A 118 2.73 6.24 -26.23
C GLY A 118 2.89 4.82 -26.80
N THR A 119 4.14 4.43 -27.07
CA THR A 119 4.48 3.10 -27.62
C THR A 119 4.77 2.07 -26.52
N VAL A 120 4.86 2.49 -25.26
CA VAL A 120 5.25 1.64 -24.15
C VAL A 120 4.03 1.23 -23.34
N GLN A 121 3.98 -0.03 -22.98
CA GLN A 121 3.04 -0.59 -22.02
C GLN A 121 3.77 -0.76 -20.69
N TYR A 122 3.13 -0.39 -19.58
CA TYR A 122 3.72 -0.46 -18.25
C TYR A 122 2.93 -1.41 -17.37
N ALA A 123 3.60 -1.99 -16.38
CA ALA A 123 2.92 -2.54 -15.20
C ALA A 123 3.44 -1.82 -13.96
N TYR A 124 2.63 -1.84 -12.94
CA TYR A 124 2.75 -0.99 -11.77
C TYR A 124 2.91 -1.81 -10.51
N ASN A 125 3.49 -1.23 -9.48
CA ASN A 125 3.69 -1.90 -8.21
C ASN A 125 3.72 -0.92 -7.05
N ASN A 126 3.31 -1.44 -5.89
CA ASN A 126 3.23 -0.79 -4.58
C ASN A 126 2.47 0.54 -4.58
N ALA A 127 1.33 0.57 -3.91
CA ALA A 127 0.55 1.79 -3.75
C ALA A 127 0.90 2.48 -2.42
N VAL A 128 1.14 3.79 -2.46
CA VAL A 128 1.26 4.63 -1.26
C VAL A 128 0.24 5.76 -1.37
N LEU A 129 -0.77 5.73 -0.50
CA LEU A 129 -1.76 6.80 -0.42
C LEU A 129 -1.29 7.91 0.52
N PHE A 130 -1.52 9.16 0.14
CA PHE A 130 -1.17 10.31 0.93
C PHE A 130 -2.15 11.46 0.73
N GLN A 131 -2.68 12.02 1.81
CA GLN A 131 -3.54 13.19 1.78
C GLN A 131 -2.85 14.32 2.57
N PRO A 132 -2.30 15.33 1.90
CA PRO A 132 -1.71 16.48 2.59
C PRO A 132 -2.82 17.33 3.25
N GLU A 133 -2.53 17.90 4.42
CA GLU A 133 -3.52 18.65 5.21
C GLU A 133 -4.11 19.87 4.50
N ASN A 134 -3.40 20.41 3.51
CA ASN A 134 -3.73 21.65 2.80
C ASN A 134 -4.26 21.44 1.38
N GLN A 135 -4.60 20.20 0.99
CA GLN A 135 -5.22 19.93 -0.31
C GLN A 135 -6.45 19.03 -0.18
N ASP A 136 -7.49 19.36 -0.94
CA ASP A 136 -8.72 18.58 -1.05
C ASP A 136 -8.58 17.45 -2.09
N VAL A 137 -7.42 16.81 -2.16
CA VAL A 137 -7.14 15.66 -3.03
C VAL A 137 -6.41 14.57 -2.27
N LEU A 138 -6.64 13.33 -2.68
CA LEU A 138 -5.90 12.17 -2.20
C LEU A 138 -4.93 11.74 -3.29
N TRP A 139 -3.64 11.75 -2.97
CA TRP A 139 -2.58 11.27 -3.85
C TRP A 139 -2.40 9.77 -3.69
N LEU A 140 -2.04 9.13 -4.80
CA LEU A 140 -1.46 7.79 -4.84
C LEU A 140 -0.13 7.86 -5.58
N PHE A 141 0.93 7.45 -4.90
CA PHE A 141 2.23 7.21 -5.50
C PHE A 141 2.37 5.72 -5.76
N ALA A 142 2.91 5.39 -6.93
CA ALA A 142 3.23 4.04 -7.31
C ALA A 142 4.54 4.01 -8.10
N MET A 143 4.98 2.82 -8.39
CA MET A 143 6.03 2.58 -9.36
C MET A 143 5.45 2.07 -10.67
N ARG A 144 6.19 2.27 -11.77
CA ARG A 144 5.94 1.59 -13.04
C ARG A 144 7.22 1.01 -13.62
N ALA A 145 7.12 -0.16 -14.23
CA ALA A 145 8.17 -0.77 -15.02
C ALA A 145 7.62 -1.16 -16.40
N PRO A 146 8.42 -1.05 -17.49
CA PRO A 146 7.99 -1.52 -18.80
C PRO A 146 7.52 -2.98 -18.77
N MET A 147 6.40 -3.26 -19.44
CA MET A 147 5.76 -4.58 -19.43
C MET A 147 6.64 -5.68 -20.03
N HIS A 148 7.68 -5.37 -20.79
CA HIS A 148 8.61 -6.39 -21.28
C HIS A 148 9.59 -6.88 -20.20
N TYR A 149 9.73 -6.16 -19.08
CA TYR A 149 10.49 -6.64 -17.93
C TYR A 149 9.78 -7.79 -17.23
N ARG A 150 10.57 -8.64 -16.56
CA ARG A 150 10.06 -9.78 -15.80
C ARG A 150 9.50 -9.36 -14.44
N ASN A 151 10.04 -8.29 -13.85
CA ASN A 151 9.67 -7.77 -12.55
C ASN A 151 9.86 -6.24 -12.47
N SER A 152 9.42 -5.66 -11.36
CA SER A 152 9.41 -4.22 -11.09
C SER A 152 10.70 -3.63 -10.51
N GLU A 153 11.80 -4.37 -10.45
CA GLU A 153 13.03 -3.90 -9.77
C GLU A 153 13.69 -2.69 -10.46
N ASN A 154 13.37 -2.49 -11.74
CA ASN A 154 13.76 -1.35 -12.55
C ASN A 154 12.53 -0.50 -12.85
N ALA A 155 12.09 0.28 -11.86
CA ALA A 155 10.89 1.08 -11.95
C ALA A 155 11.12 2.58 -11.72
N ASP A 156 10.24 3.37 -12.32
CA ASP A 156 10.13 4.82 -12.17
C ASP A 156 8.97 5.18 -11.23
N LEU A 157 9.08 6.30 -10.52
CA LEU A 157 8.00 6.85 -9.70
C LEU A 157 6.92 7.49 -10.58
N VAL A 158 5.66 7.19 -10.29
CA VAL A 158 4.48 7.82 -10.90
C VAL A 158 3.45 8.17 -9.84
N ALA A 159 2.52 9.07 -10.18
CA ALA A 159 1.42 9.41 -9.29
C ALA A 159 0.08 9.47 -10.02
N ALA A 160 -0.98 9.34 -9.24
CA ALA A 160 -2.31 9.75 -9.61
C ALA A 160 -2.94 10.48 -8.41
N TYR A 161 -3.95 11.31 -8.64
CA TYR A 161 -4.75 11.88 -7.57
C TYR A 161 -6.24 11.71 -7.84
N THR A 162 -7.02 11.73 -6.77
CA THR A 162 -8.47 11.77 -6.82
C THR A 162 -8.99 13.00 -6.06
N ALA A 163 -10.01 13.65 -6.62
CA ALA A 163 -10.72 14.77 -6.00
C ALA A 163 -12.16 14.39 -5.58
N ASP A 164 -12.56 13.14 -5.79
CA ASP A 164 -13.91 12.63 -5.49
C ASP A 164 -13.91 11.47 -4.48
N GLY A 165 -12.77 11.22 -3.83
CA GLY A 165 -12.63 10.16 -2.84
C GLY A 165 -12.45 8.76 -3.45
N GLY A 166 -11.82 8.69 -4.62
CA GLY A 166 -11.37 7.44 -5.23
C GLY A 166 -12.28 6.88 -6.32
N TYR A 167 -13.36 7.59 -6.70
CA TYR A 167 -14.23 7.18 -7.81
C TYR A 167 -13.57 7.38 -9.18
N SER A 168 -12.77 8.43 -9.30
CA SER A 168 -11.96 8.71 -10.47
C SER A 168 -10.55 9.13 -10.08
N TRP A 169 -9.60 8.85 -10.98
CA TRP A 169 -8.18 9.08 -10.76
C TRP A 169 -7.57 9.78 -11.97
N HIS A 170 -6.79 10.81 -11.70
CA HIS A 170 -6.07 11.59 -12.70
C HIS A 170 -4.58 11.27 -12.62
N HIS A 171 -4.01 10.72 -13.69
CA HIS A 171 -2.58 10.37 -13.74
C HIS A 171 -1.72 11.63 -13.86
N VAL A 172 -0.57 11.60 -13.20
CA VAL A 172 0.39 12.69 -13.15
C VAL A 172 1.79 12.14 -13.40
N GLU A 173 2.47 12.71 -14.40
CA GLU A 173 3.91 12.53 -14.58
C GLU A 173 4.64 13.47 -13.62
N LEU A 174 5.62 12.93 -12.90
CA LEU A 174 6.36 13.64 -11.87
C LEU A 174 7.67 14.18 -12.44
N ALA A 175 8.13 15.32 -11.93
CA ALA A 175 9.50 15.73 -12.09
C ALA A 175 10.36 14.96 -11.07
N LEU A 176 11.38 14.24 -11.54
CA LEU A 176 12.24 13.44 -10.68
C LEU A 176 13.71 13.78 -10.97
N ASP A 177 14.37 14.44 -10.01
CA ASP A 177 15.80 14.76 -10.10
C ASP A 177 16.69 13.61 -9.60
N TYR A 178 16.08 12.49 -9.23
CA TYR A 178 16.76 11.24 -8.95
C TYR A 178 16.79 10.34 -10.19
N GLN A 179 17.99 9.95 -10.64
CA GLN A 179 18.18 9.12 -11.83
C GLN A 179 18.67 7.72 -11.46
N SER A 180 17.75 6.84 -11.09
CA SER A 180 17.99 5.40 -10.87
C SER A 180 16.64 4.70 -10.61
N SER A 181 16.63 3.37 -10.66
CA SER A 181 15.47 2.61 -10.20
C SER A 181 15.22 2.85 -8.71
N LEU A 182 13.95 2.77 -8.33
CA LEU A 182 13.50 2.96 -6.95
C LEU A 182 12.34 2.02 -6.62
N ILE A 183 12.20 1.74 -5.33
CA ILE A 183 11.13 0.95 -4.73
C ILE A 183 10.55 1.68 -3.52
N ILE A 184 9.28 2.08 -3.64
CA ILE A 184 8.50 2.68 -2.55
C ILE A 184 7.54 1.65 -1.94
N VAL A 185 7.33 1.73 -0.63
CA VAL A 185 6.53 0.75 0.13
C VAL A 185 5.85 1.38 1.35
N ALA A 186 6.52 2.31 2.02
CA ALA A 186 6.00 2.98 3.21
C ALA A 186 5.48 4.39 2.90
N GLY A 187 4.76 4.95 3.85
CA GLY A 187 4.10 6.24 3.75
C GLY A 187 5.03 7.44 3.62
N ILE A 188 4.45 8.53 3.15
CA ILE A 188 5.07 9.85 3.16
C ILE A 188 4.95 10.45 4.56
N GLU A 189 6.08 10.90 5.11
CA GLU A 189 6.12 11.68 6.35
C GLU A 189 6.14 13.17 6.02
N THR A 190 5.39 13.97 6.78
CA THR A 190 5.38 15.43 6.62
C THR A 190 6.22 16.08 7.70
N ILE A 191 7.13 16.96 7.31
CA ILE A 191 7.97 17.72 8.24
C ILE A 191 7.92 19.21 7.92
N GLN A 192 8.26 20.03 8.91
CA GLN A 192 8.47 21.47 8.73
C GLN A 192 9.96 21.78 8.79
N ARG A 193 10.49 22.47 7.79
CA ARG A 193 11.85 23.04 7.80
C ARG A 193 11.77 24.50 7.39
N ASP A 194 12.26 25.39 8.25
CA ASP A 194 12.31 26.84 7.98
C ASP A 194 10.96 27.44 7.55
N GLY A 195 9.85 26.94 8.11
CA GLY A 195 8.49 27.37 7.78
C GLY A 195 7.93 26.82 6.47
N VAL A 196 8.63 25.88 5.82
CA VAL A 196 8.22 25.20 4.60
C VAL A 196 7.89 23.74 4.91
N THR A 197 6.75 23.28 4.41
CA THR A 197 6.36 21.87 4.45
C THR A 197 7.21 21.07 3.48
N HIS A 198 7.83 20.00 3.97
CA HIS A 198 8.48 19.00 3.14
C HIS A 198 7.83 17.62 3.36
N TYR A 199 7.76 16.87 2.28
CA TYR A 199 7.24 15.51 2.21
C TYR A 199 8.40 14.55 2.00
N LEU A 200 8.59 13.60 2.91
CA LEU A 200 9.65 12.61 2.84
C LEU A 200 9.08 11.26 2.40
N LEU A 201 9.52 10.77 1.25
CA LEU A 201 9.13 9.47 0.70
C LEU A 201 10.29 8.48 0.83
N PRO A 202 10.21 7.51 1.77
CA PRO A 202 11.25 6.49 1.88
C PRO A 202 11.22 5.55 0.67
N ALA A 203 12.40 5.33 0.09
CA ALA A 203 12.58 4.47 -1.06
C ALA A 203 13.82 3.60 -0.89
N HIS A 204 13.91 2.52 -1.66
CA HIS A 204 15.13 1.72 -1.73
C HIS A 204 15.37 1.25 -3.15
N ARG A 205 16.54 0.68 -3.40
CA ARG A 205 16.83 -0.01 -4.66
C ARG A 205 17.52 -1.33 -4.43
N ASN A 206 17.39 -2.22 -5.41
CA ASN A 206 17.95 -3.57 -5.40
C ASN A 206 18.51 -3.93 -6.78
N SER A 207 19.36 -3.06 -7.33
CA SER A 207 19.93 -3.28 -8.66
C SER A 207 20.86 -4.51 -8.69
N LEU A 208 21.44 -4.90 -7.53
CA LEU A 208 22.21 -6.15 -7.38
C LEU A 208 21.50 -7.43 -7.84
N ARG A 209 20.17 -7.44 -7.94
CA ARG A 209 19.43 -8.60 -8.43
C ARG A 209 19.69 -8.90 -9.91
N HIS A 210 19.96 -7.87 -10.71
CA HIS A 210 20.12 -7.98 -12.16
C HIS A 210 21.46 -7.46 -12.66
N ASP A 211 22.14 -6.63 -11.87
CA ASP A 211 23.43 -6.04 -12.18
C ASP A 211 24.44 -6.36 -11.08
N PRO A 212 25.48 -7.18 -11.35
CA PRO A 212 26.56 -7.45 -10.39
C PRO A 212 27.33 -6.20 -9.95
N GLN A 213 27.27 -5.11 -10.71
CA GLN A 213 27.86 -3.80 -10.35
C GLN A 213 26.84 -2.84 -9.71
N GLY A 214 25.59 -3.28 -9.58
CA GLY A 214 24.55 -2.55 -8.87
C GLY A 214 24.80 -2.49 -7.36
N ASP A 215 23.83 -1.97 -6.64
CA ASP A 215 23.87 -1.85 -5.19
C ASP A 215 22.49 -2.05 -4.55
N ARG A 216 22.52 -2.02 -3.21
CA ARG A 216 21.37 -2.19 -2.33
C ARG A 216 21.40 -1.09 -1.29
N ARG A 217 20.50 -0.13 -1.41
CA ARG A 217 20.50 1.07 -0.57
C ARG A 217 19.06 1.47 -0.23
N GLN A 218 18.84 1.84 1.03
CA GLN A 218 17.70 2.65 1.45
C GLN A 218 18.08 4.14 1.32
N PHE A 219 17.12 4.94 0.87
CA PHE A 219 17.23 6.39 0.76
C PHE A 219 15.87 7.05 0.99
N VAL A 220 15.87 8.37 0.96
CA VAL A 220 14.66 9.19 1.10
C VAL A 220 14.63 10.19 -0.05
N LEU A 221 13.49 10.29 -0.71
CA LEU A 221 13.17 11.38 -1.61
C LEU A 221 12.46 12.48 -0.84
N GLU A 222 12.68 13.74 -1.22
CA GLU A 222 11.93 14.87 -0.67
C GLU A 222 11.17 15.64 -1.75
N SER A 223 10.08 16.28 -1.33
CA SER A 223 9.29 17.19 -2.15
C SER A 223 8.70 18.32 -1.30
N THR A 224 8.47 19.47 -1.90
CA THR A 224 7.65 20.57 -1.34
C THR A 224 6.28 20.70 -2.01
N SER A 225 6.05 19.96 -3.11
CA SER A 225 4.88 20.13 -3.98
C SER A 225 4.14 18.84 -4.30
N LEU A 226 4.71 17.67 -3.95
CA LEU A 226 4.29 16.32 -4.36
C LEU A 226 4.45 16.02 -5.86
N LEU A 227 4.78 17.03 -6.68
CA LEU A 227 4.97 16.92 -8.13
C LEU A 227 6.44 16.77 -8.53
N HIS A 228 7.33 17.40 -7.76
CA HIS A 228 8.78 17.37 -7.99
C HIS A 228 9.47 16.69 -6.81
N TRP A 229 10.24 15.65 -7.10
CA TRP A 229 10.94 14.84 -6.11
C TRP A 229 12.44 14.86 -6.38
N GLU A 230 13.22 15.04 -5.33
CA GLU A 230 14.68 14.99 -5.36
C GLU A 230 15.22 14.04 -4.29
N LEU A 231 16.47 13.60 -4.44
CA LEU A 231 17.12 12.77 -3.44
C LEU A 231 17.48 13.64 -2.21
N ALA A 232 16.85 13.35 -1.06
CA ALA A 232 17.18 14.00 0.20
C ALA A 232 18.48 13.44 0.79
N GLY A 233 18.61 12.11 0.82
CA GLY A 233 19.79 11.44 1.36
C GLY A 233 19.69 9.92 1.37
N TYR A 234 20.85 9.27 1.47
CA TYR A 234 20.97 7.82 1.69
C TYR A 234 21.03 7.51 3.18
N ILE A 235 20.55 6.32 3.55
CA ILE A 235 20.73 5.80 4.91
C ILE A 235 22.07 5.04 4.97
N PRO A 236 23.06 5.51 5.75
CA PRO A 236 24.35 4.83 5.85
C PRO A 236 24.23 3.55 6.67
N TYR A 237 24.99 2.52 6.28
CA TYR A 237 25.19 1.27 7.02
C TYR A 237 26.68 0.97 7.15
N ASP A 238 27.04 0.08 8.07
CA ASP A 238 28.44 -0.33 8.27
C ASP A 238 28.92 -1.16 7.07
N GLU A 239 29.84 -0.61 6.28
CA GLU A 239 30.37 -1.30 5.10
C GLU A 239 31.20 -2.53 5.45
N ALA A 240 31.75 -2.61 6.67
CA ALA A 240 32.45 -3.81 7.14
C ALA A 240 31.48 -4.97 7.45
N ASN A 241 30.24 -4.65 7.81
CA ASN A 241 29.18 -5.62 8.13
C ASN A 241 27.89 -5.25 7.41
N PRO A 242 27.85 -5.35 6.07
CA PRO A 242 26.79 -4.77 5.28
C PRO A 242 25.47 -5.53 5.47
N VAL A 243 24.41 -4.78 5.77
CA VAL A 243 23.02 -5.27 5.86
C VAL A 243 22.21 -4.62 4.76
N PHE A 244 21.39 -5.40 4.06
CA PHE A 244 20.44 -4.82 3.12
C PHE A 244 19.31 -4.17 3.92
N LEU A 245 19.32 -2.84 3.94
CA LEU A 245 18.28 -2.00 4.51
C LEU A 245 17.27 -1.65 3.42
N HIS A 246 15.99 -1.90 3.66
CA HIS A 246 14.93 -1.59 2.70
C HIS A 246 13.55 -1.46 3.36
N GLU A 247 12.55 -1.05 2.56
CA GLU A 247 11.14 -0.93 2.97
C GLU A 247 10.94 -0.15 4.28
N GLY A 248 11.73 0.92 4.49
CA GLY A 248 11.72 1.68 5.73
C GLY A 248 10.50 2.58 5.92
N GLY A 249 9.90 2.56 7.11
CA GLY A 249 8.86 3.50 7.54
C GLY A 249 9.44 4.65 8.34
N ILE A 250 9.02 5.88 8.04
CA ILE A 250 9.44 7.10 8.73
C ILE A 250 8.36 7.48 9.76
N ALA A 251 8.78 7.97 10.91
CA ALA A 251 7.94 8.65 11.90
C ALA A 251 8.76 9.73 12.61
N PRO A 252 8.12 10.65 13.36
CA PRO A 252 8.86 11.57 14.24
C PRO A 252 9.79 10.80 15.20
N GLY A 253 10.91 11.42 15.55
CA GLY A 253 11.93 10.85 16.43
C GLY A 253 11.62 11.06 17.91
N ALA A 254 12.52 10.54 18.76
CA ALA A 254 12.37 10.67 20.21
C ALA A 254 12.48 12.13 20.67
N LYS A 255 13.35 12.92 20.03
CA LYS A 255 13.51 14.35 20.32
C LYS A 255 12.73 15.20 19.33
N GLU A 256 12.36 16.39 19.77
CA GLU A 256 11.75 17.38 18.90
C GLU A 256 12.66 17.68 17.69
N GLY A 257 12.07 17.74 16.50
CA GLY A 257 12.78 17.95 15.23
C GLY A 257 13.53 16.72 14.70
N GLU A 258 13.66 15.64 15.46
CA GLU A 258 14.19 14.38 14.94
C GLU A 258 13.14 13.66 14.08
N VAL A 259 13.62 12.95 13.07
CA VAL A 259 12.84 11.99 12.29
C VAL A 259 13.57 10.65 12.34
N LYS A 260 12.83 9.56 12.50
CA LYS A 260 13.38 8.21 12.60
C LYS A 260 12.82 7.34 11.48
N ILE A 261 13.69 6.60 10.83
CA ILE A 261 13.31 5.54 9.89
C ILE A 261 13.59 4.18 10.52
N VAL A 262 12.62 3.26 10.46
CA VAL A 262 12.78 1.86 10.87
C VAL A 262 12.59 0.99 9.63
N MET A 263 13.58 0.14 9.37
CA MET A 263 13.78 -0.56 8.10
C MET A 263 13.69 -2.06 8.27
N ARG A 264 13.12 -2.71 7.26
CA ARG A 264 13.28 -4.14 7.03
C ARG A 264 14.74 -4.44 6.74
N THR A 265 15.16 -5.64 7.12
CA THR A 265 16.53 -6.11 6.92
C THR A 265 16.57 -7.41 6.13
N ALA A 266 17.69 -7.62 5.44
CA ALA A 266 18.08 -8.92 4.91
C ALA A 266 19.59 -9.01 4.71
N THR A 267 20.10 -10.23 4.48
CA THR A 267 21.49 -10.42 4.03
C THR A 267 21.70 -9.86 2.63
N MET A 268 22.88 -9.30 2.37
CA MET A 268 23.23 -8.69 1.07
C MET A 268 23.34 -9.70 -0.08
N ASP A 269 23.58 -10.99 0.18
CA ASP A 269 23.86 -11.99 -0.85
C ASP A 269 22.59 -12.69 -1.36
N ARG A 270 21.70 -13.08 -0.45
CA ARG A 270 20.58 -13.98 -0.71
C ARG A 270 19.25 -13.45 -0.21
N GLU A 271 19.24 -12.22 0.31
CA GLU A 271 18.08 -11.62 0.96
C GLU A 271 17.48 -12.63 1.96
N LYS A 272 18.27 -13.15 2.91
CA LYS A 272 17.74 -13.97 4.02
C LYS A 272 17.49 -13.10 5.25
N PRO A 273 16.64 -13.51 6.21
CA PRO A 273 16.66 -12.88 7.53
C PRO A 273 18.09 -12.86 8.08
N ILE A 274 18.49 -11.74 8.68
CA ILE A 274 19.76 -11.62 9.40
C ILE A 274 19.69 -12.36 10.74
N ASP A 275 20.82 -12.55 11.42
CA ASP A 275 20.90 -13.22 12.73
C ASP A 275 21.54 -12.28 13.77
N PRO A 276 20.80 -11.83 14.80
CA PRO A 276 19.38 -12.08 15.05
C PRO A 276 18.46 -11.36 14.04
N PRO A 277 17.24 -11.86 13.77
CA PRO A 277 16.31 -11.30 12.78
C PRO A 277 15.61 -10.06 13.34
N VAL A 278 16.28 -8.91 13.25
CA VAL A 278 15.82 -7.63 13.80
C VAL A 278 15.73 -6.54 12.75
N ALA A 279 14.82 -5.59 12.97
CA ALA A 279 14.77 -4.35 12.21
C ALA A 279 16.00 -3.49 12.51
N TYR A 280 16.32 -2.56 11.62
CA TYR A 280 17.35 -1.55 11.84
C TYR A 280 16.70 -0.16 11.81
N SER A 281 17.32 0.81 12.47
CA SER A 281 16.85 2.19 12.43
C SER A 281 17.97 3.19 12.19
N SER A 282 17.58 4.36 11.69
CA SER A 282 18.45 5.53 11.59
C SER A 282 17.66 6.78 11.97
N VAL A 283 18.36 7.79 12.49
CA VAL A 283 17.79 9.05 12.94
C VAL A 283 18.38 10.19 12.15
N SER A 284 17.52 11.06 11.65
CA SER A 284 17.86 12.36 11.12
C SER A 284 17.56 13.45 12.14
N LYS A 285 18.44 14.45 12.21
CA LYS A 285 18.32 15.64 13.09
C LYS A 285 18.11 16.93 12.30
N ASP A 286 18.04 16.84 10.98
CA ASP A 286 17.97 17.97 10.05
C ASP A 286 16.78 17.84 9.09
N GLY A 287 15.74 17.11 9.54
CA GLY A 287 14.53 16.91 8.76
C GLY A 287 14.77 16.08 7.50
N GLY A 288 15.43 14.93 7.63
CA GLY A 288 15.57 13.91 6.60
C GLY A 288 16.69 14.11 5.58
N LYS A 289 17.53 15.15 5.70
CA LYS A 289 18.65 15.40 4.76
C LYS A 289 19.83 14.49 5.03
N THR A 290 20.21 14.35 6.29
CA THR A 290 21.27 13.44 6.73
C THR A 290 20.76 12.47 7.78
N TRP A 291 21.36 11.29 7.79
CA TRP A 291 20.92 10.14 8.57
C TRP A 291 22.11 9.55 9.34
N SER A 292 21.89 9.17 10.59
CA SER A 292 22.89 8.49 11.39
C SER A 292 23.23 7.11 10.80
N LEU A 293 24.38 6.56 11.16
CA LEU A 293 24.70 5.16 10.87
C LEU A 293 23.58 4.25 11.38
N ALA A 294 23.00 3.41 10.50
CA ALA A 294 21.91 2.52 10.87
C ALA A 294 22.34 1.53 11.95
N GLN A 295 21.49 1.34 12.96
CA GLN A 295 21.73 0.46 14.09
C GLN A 295 20.62 -0.59 14.21
N PRO A 296 20.93 -1.80 14.72
CA PRO A 296 19.89 -2.78 15.02
C PRO A 296 18.92 -2.25 16.08
N GLU A 297 17.65 -2.66 15.99
CA GLU A 297 16.59 -2.47 16.98
C GLU A 297 16.32 -3.81 17.68
N PRO A 298 17.03 -4.17 18.78
CA PRO A 298 16.99 -5.52 19.33
C PRO A 298 15.60 -5.98 19.80
N GLU A 299 14.72 -5.03 20.12
CA GLU A 299 13.37 -5.28 20.58
C GLU A 299 12.35 -5.44 19.44
N LEU A 300 12.73 -5.16 18.19
CA LEU A 300 11.87 -5.17 17.01
C LEU A 300 12.26 -6.29 16.03
N PRO A 301 11.55 -7.43 16.06
CA PRO A 301 11.81 -8.52 15.12
C PRO A 301 11.57 -8.12 13.67
N ASN A 302 12.39 -8.64 12.75
CA ASN A 302 12.17 -8.54 11.32
C ASN A 302 12.64 -9.80 10.60
N TYR A 303 11.69 -10.53 10.00
CA TYR A 303 11.95 -11.78 9.30
C TYR A 303 11.88 -11.60 7.78
N ARG A 304 12.51 -10.53 7.26
CA ARG A 304 12.49 -10.19 5.84
C ARG A 304 11.04 -10.04 5.33
N SER A 305 10.29 -9.21 6.02
CA SER A 305 8.95 -8.77 5.61
C SER A 305 8.80 -7.29 5.91
N LYS A 306 8.00 -6.59 5.11
CA LYS A 306 7.55 -5.24 5.45
C LYS A 306 6.89 -5.30 6.81
N SER A 307 7.24 -4.33 7.65
CA SER A 307 6.56 -4.01 8.89
C SER A 307 5.95 -2.61 8.76
N PHE A 308 4.92 -2.33 9.53
CA PHE A 308 4.49 -0.96 9.78
C PHE A 308 5.28 -0.39 10.96
N TYR A 309 5.77 0.84 10.83
CA TYR A 309 6.29 1.63 11.94
C TYR A 309 5.65 3.01 11.85
N GLY A 310 5.11 3.50 12.97
CA GLY A 310 4.46 4.81 13.01
C GLY A 310 4.33 5.32 14.43
N GLN A 311 3.92 6.59 14.53
CA GLN A 311 3.61 7.26 15.78
C GLN A 311 2.20 7.81 15.73
N ASN A 312 1.46 7.74 16.84
CA ASN A 312 0.18 8.41 16.96
C ASN A 312 0.31 9.87 17.41
N SER A 313 -0.80 10.60 17.41
CA SER A 313 -0.90 11.99 17.86
C SER A 313 -0.49 12.21 19.33
N ASN A 314 -0.45 11.16 20.14
CA ASN A 314 0.01 11.21 21.54
C ASN A 314 1.51 10.96 21.69
N GLY A 315 2.23 10.74 20.58
CA GLY A 315 3.65 10.44 20.60
C GLY A 315 4.00 8.97 20.87
N HIS A 316 3.01 8.07 20.92
CA HIS A 316 3.24 6.64 21.12
C HIS A 316 3.54 5.95 19.80
N TYR A 317 4.60 5.17 19.81
CA TYR A 317 5.04 4.37 18.69
C TYR A 317 4.32 3.03 18.67
N ILE A 318 4.08 2.54 17.46
CA ILE A 318 3.65 1.19 17.18
C ILE A 318 4.52 0.60 16.08
N CYS A 319 4.85 -0.69 16.22
CA CYS A 319 5.44 -1.49 15.15
C CYS A 319 4.58 -2.73 14.95
N VAL A 320 4.06 -2.95 13.74
CA VAL A 320 3.30 -4.16 13.37
C VAL A 320 4.13 -4.97 12.39
N TYR A 321 4.39 -6.24 12.68
CA TYR A 321 5.35 -7.08 11.97
C TYR A 321 4.90 -8.54 11.90
N GLY A 322 5.48 -9.31 10.99
CA GLY A 322 5.39 -10.77 11.00
C GLY A 322 6.49 -11.37 11.86
N ASP A 323 6.19 -12.40 12.65
CA ASP A 323 7.12 -13.02 13.60
C ASP A 323 7.99 -14.15 13.00
N SER A 324 7.84 -14.41 11.71
CA SER A 324 8.48 -15.52 11.04
C SER A 324 8.57 -15.29 9.54
N ALA A 325 9.50 -16.00 8.89
CA ALA A 325 9.65 -15.95 7.43
C ALA A 325 8.43 -16.56 6.69
N ASP A 326 7.65 -17.39 7.39
CA ASP A 326 6.44 -18.05 6.88
C ASP A 326 5.21 -17.14 6.89
N ARG A 327 5.26 -16.06 7.68
CA ARG A 327 4.25 -15.00 7.72
C ARG A 327 2.86 -15.52 8.09
N ARG A 328 2.79 -16.35 9.13
CA ARG A 328 1.55 -16.98 9.62
C ARG A 328 0.65 -16.02 10.39
N GLY A 329 1.24 -15.08 11.11
CA GLY A 329 0.53 -14.08 11.88
C GLY A 329 1.17 -12.71 11.76
N LEU A 330 0.40 -11.70 12.14
CA LEU A 330 0.87 -10.37 12.43
C LEU A 330 0.84 -10.15 13.93
N TYR A 331 1.87 -9.46 14.41
CA TYR A 331 2.09 -9.13 15.80
C TYR A 331 2.44 -7.66 15.90
N TYR A 332 2.38 -7.11 17.10
CA TYR A 332 2.77 -5.74 17.31
C TYR A 332 3.40 -5.50 18.68
N LYS A 333 4.16 -4.40 18.73
CA LYS A 333 4.67 -3.81 19.97
C LYS A 333 4.35 -2.33 19.97
N THR A 334 4.18 -1.78 21.17
CA THR A 334 3.95 -0.35 21.39
C THR A 334 4.98 0.22 22.34
N ARG A 335 5.26 1.52 22.25
CA ARG A 335 6.19 2.22 23.14
C ARG A 335 5.74 3.67 23.31
N SER A 336 5.68 4.17 24.54
CA SER A 336 5.52 5.62 24.76
C SER A 336 6.75 6.38 24.28
N LYS A 337 6.70 7.72 24.19
CA LYS A 337 7.80 8.51 23.62
C LYS A 337 9.18 8.19 24.22
N ASP A 338 9.23 8.04 25.54
CA ASP A 338 10.44 7.80 26.32
C ASP A 338 10.46 6.40 27.00
N GLY A 339 9.52 5.52 26.61
CA GLY A 339 9.35 4.20 27.23
C GLY A 339 10.21 3.10 26.61
N LYS A 340 10.05 1.89 27.13
CA LYS A 340 10.54 0.64 26.52
C LYS A 340 9.46 0.02 25.64
N TRP A 341 9.84 -0.77 24.63
CA TRP A 341 8.80 -1.49 23.89
C TRP A 341 8.07 -2.45 24.81
N SER A 342 6.77 -2.59 24.57
CA SER A 342 5.96 -3.60 25.21
C SER A 342 6.43 -5.01 24.86
N GLU A 343 5.95 -5.99 25.62
CA GLU A 343 5.93 -7.37 25.15
C GLU A 343 5.17 -7.48 23.82
N GLN A 344 5.49 -8.54 23.07
CA GLN A 344 4.81 -8.85 21.83
C GLN A 344 3.34 -9.17 22.09
N ARG A 345 2.46 -8.59 21.27
CA ARG A 345 1.02 -8.87 21.26
C ARG A 345 0.57 -9.36 19.89
N GLU A 346 -0.48 -10.16 19.89
CA GLU A 346 -1.09 -10.67 18.65
C GLU A 346 -1.91 -9.56 18.00
N PHE A 347 -1.59 -9.24 16.75
CA PHE A 347 -2.39 -8.31 15.95
C PHE A 347 -3.52 -9.08 15.27
N TYR A 348 -3.16 -10.06 14.44
CA TYR A 348 -4.06 -10.94 13.71
C TYR A 348 -3.33 -12.26 13.42
N VAL A 349 -3.83 -13.35 13.99
CA VAL A 349 -3.29 -14.71 13.85
C VAL A 349 -4.44 -15.63 13.48
N ALA A 350 -4.40 -16.17 12.27
CA ALA A 350 -5.37 -17.13 11.77
C ALA A 350 -4.63 -18.28 11.05
N ASN A 351 -5.38 -19.27 10.58
CA ASN A 351 -4.82 -20.37 9.79
C ASN A 351 -4.61 -19.94 8.32
N ASP A 352 -3.89 -18.85 8.10
CA ASP A 352 -3.65 -18.24 6.80
C ASP A 352 -2.21 -17.69 6.72
N ARG A 353 -1.97 -16.72 5.83
CA ARG A 353 -0.71 -16.00 5.72
C ARG A 353 -0.97 -14.51 5.62
N ASN A 354 -0.24 -13.70 6.37
CA ASN A 354 -0.49 -12.27 6.53
C ASN A 354 0.80 -11.47 6.38
N SER A 355 0.77 -10.40 5.58
CA SER A 355 1.90 -9.49 5.47
C SER A 355 1.50 -8.08 5.05
N TYR A 356 2.50 -7.20 4.98
CA TYR A 356 2.36 -5.81 4.52
C TYR A 356 1.26 -5.03 5.25
N PRO A 357 1.30 -5.00 6.61
CA PRO A 357 0.39 -4.14 7.34
C PRO A 357 0.68 -2.67 6.99
N THR A 358 -0.38 -1.90 6.83
CA THR A 358 -0.37 -0.44 6.76
C THR A 358 -1.42 0.08 7.73
N LEU A 359 -1.04 1.02 8.58
CA LEU A 359 -1.94 1.61 9.56
C LEU A 359 -1.99 3.13 9.39
N ILE A 360 -3.16 3.71 9.70
CA ILE A 360 -3.34 5.15 9.88
C ILE A 360 -4.14 5.40 11.16
N GLU A 361 -3.88 6.51 11.83
CA GLU A 361 -4.64 6.85 13.02
C GLU A 361 -6.07 7.30 12.67
N ASP A 362 -7.08 6.68 13.28
CA ASP A 362 -8.47 7.13 13.18
C ASP A 362 -8.73 8.29 14.15
N LYS A 363 -8.25 8.11 15.38
CA LYS A 363 -8.32 9.03 16.53
C LYS A 363 -7.30 8.57 17.58
N PRO A 364 -6.91 9.41 18.56
CA PRO A 364 -5.88 9.12 19.55
C PRO A 364 -5.91 7.68 20.10
N GLY A 365 -4.92 6.86 19.70
CA GLY A 365 -4.74 5.47 20.15
C GLY A 365 -5.65 4.42 19.46
N GLN A 366 -6.37 4.81 18.40
CA GLN A 366 -7.13 3.90 17.55
C GLN A 366 -6.65 3.99 16.12
N TRP A 367 -6.35 2.84 15.54
CA TRP A 367 -5.78 2.71 14.21
C TRP A 367 -6.76 2.02 13.29
N LEU A 368 -6.84 2.50 12.05
CA LEU A 368 -7.33 1.74 10.92
C LEU A 368 -6.15 0.96 10.34
N ALA A 369 -6.38 -0.29 9.98
CA ALA A 369 -5.34 -1.15 9.45
C ALA A 369 -5.82 -1.86 8.18
N VAL A 370 -4.90 -2.04 7.24
CA VAL A 370 -5.06 -2.95 6.10
C VAL A 370 -3.82 -3.83 5.97
N TRP A 371 -4.00 -5.06 5.51
CA TRP A 371 -2.90 -6.00 5.26
C TRP A 371 -3.26 -6.98 4.15
N ASP A 372 -2.25 -7.52 3.47
CA ASP A 372 -2.47 -8.64 2.56
C ASP A 372 -2.55 -9.94 3.35
N SER A 373 -3.46 -10.80 2.91
CA SER A 373 -3.84 -12.02 3.62
C SER A 373 -4.12 -13.16 2.63
N SER A 374 -4.53 -14.31 3.14
CA SER A 374 -5.09 -15.42 2.37
C SER A 374 -6.24 -16.07 3.15
N ASP A 375 -6.95 -16.99 2.51
CA ASP A 375 -7.96 -17.84 3.17
C ASP A 375 -7.41 -19.26 3.46
N SER A 376 -6.10 -19.43 3.29
CA SER A 376 -5.44 -20.73 3.38
C SER A 376 -3.96 -20.56 3.77
N PRO A 377 -3.42 -21.49 4.56
CA PRO A 377 -2.01 -21.46 4.93
C PRO A 377 -1.09 -21.76 3.72
N ASP A 378 -1.59 -22.39 2.67
CA ASP A 378 -0.76 -22.86 1.55
C ASP A 378 -0.69 -21.84 0.41
N LYS A 379 -1.71 -20.98 0.32
CA LYS A 379 -1.76 -19.86 -0.62
C LYS A 379 -1.23 -18.59 0.02
N LYS A 380 -0.62 -17.72 -0.76
CA LYS A 380 -0.16 -16.40 -0.31
C LYS A 380 -0.98 -15.35 -1.03
N ARG A 381 -1.31 -14.25 -0.34
CA ARG A 381 -1.73 -13.00 -1.00
C ARG A 381 -2.91 -13.20 -1.95
N THR A 382 -4.01 -13.71 -1.40
CA THR A 382 -5.29 -13.93 -2.11
C THR A 382 -6.40 -13.03 -1.61
N ALA A 383 -6.19 -12.27 -0.53
CA ALA A 383 -7.18 -11.34 0.00
C ALA A 383 -6.50 -10.06 0.52
N ILE A 384 -7.23 -8.96 0.52
CA ILE A 384 -6.92 -7.75 1.28
C ILE A 384 -7.91 -7.64 2.42
N ARG A 385 -7.40 -7.41 3.62
CA ARG A 385 -8.21 -7.27 4.84
C ARG A 385 -8.15 -5.85 5.35
N PHE A 386 -9.22 -5.45 6.03
CA PHE A 386 -9.35 -4.27 6.84
C PHE A 386 -9.59 -4.69 8.30
N GLY A 387 -9.16 -3.86 9.23
CA GLY A 387 -9.51 -4.00 10.64
C GLY A 387 -9.16 -2.76 11.44
N ARG A 388 -9.48 -2.79 12.73
CA ARG A 388 -9.23 -1.70 13.68
C ARG A 388 -8.40 -2.21 14.83
N LEU A 389 -7.48 -1.40 15.32
CA LEU A 389 -6.68 -1.71 16.49
C LEU A 389 -6.85 -0.61 17.53
N LYS A 390 -7.13 -0.99 18.78
CA LYS A 390 -7.12 -0.07 19.93
C LYS A 390 -5.90 -0.40 20.78
N VAL A 391 -4.96 0.53 20.84
CA VAL A 391 -3.80 0.42 21.74
C VAL A 391 -4.11 1.16 23.03
N ALA A 392 -3.71 0.57 24.16
CA ALA A 392 -3.79 1.26 25.44
C ALA A 392 -2.88 2.49 25.40
N GLN A 393 -3.36 3.58 26.00
CA GLN A 393 -2.55 4.78 26.22
C GLN A 393 -1.63 4.54 27.41
#